data_AF-A0A392MYV7-F1
#
_entry.id   AF-A0A392MYV7-F1
#
_cell.length_a   1.000
_cell.length_b   1.000
_cell.length_c   1.000
_cell.angle_alpha   90.00
_cell.angle_beta   90.00
_cell.angle_gamma   90.00
#
_symmetry.space_group_name_H-M   'P 1'
#
loop_
_entity.id
_entity.type
_entity.pdbx_description
1 polymer ?
#
loop_
_entity_poly.entity_id
_entity_poly.type
_entity_poly.pdbx_seq_one_letter_code
_entity_poly.pdbx_strand_id
1 'polypeptide(L)' 'MFDLFMKYRICHNLYDLLMAHKEELAQLITLEQGKPLKESLGEINYSAGFIEFASEEAKRIYGDIIPAPQSDRRLFVLKQ' A
#
# COMPACT_ATOMS: atom_id res chain seq x y z
N MET A 1 12.10 -3.97 -11.77
CA MET A 1 11.53 -5.23 -11.24
C MET A 1 11.89 -5.44 -9.75
N PHE A 2 13.16 -5.33 -9.34
CA PHE A 2 13.57 -5.46 -7.92
C PHE A 2 12.92 -4.43 -6.96
N ASP A 3 12.81 -3.17 -7.38
CA ASP A 3 12.22 -2.08 -6.58
C ASP A 3 10.73 -2.29 -6.26
N LEU A 4 9.98 -2.85 -7.20
CA LEU A 4 8.54 -3.03 -7.09
C LEU A 4 8.14 -4.08 -6.05
N PHE A 5 8.87 -5.20 -6.05
CA PHE A 5 8.66 -6.29 -5.10
C PHE A 5 9.05 -5.86 -3.67
N MET A 6 10.07 -5.02 -3.55
CA MET A 6 10.47 -4.42 -2.27
C MET A 6 9.39 -3.46 -1.74
N LYS A 7 8.83 -2.60 -2.60
CA LYS A 7 7.73 -1.70 -2.24
C LYS A 7 6.49 -2.45 -1.76
N TYR A 8 6.06 -3.47 -2.51
CA TYR A 8 4.98 -4.34 -2.07
C TYR A 8 5.27 -4.94 -0.69
N ARG A 9 6.45 -5.56 -0.53
CA ARG A 9 6.82 -6.25 0.73
C ARG A 9 6.80 -5.29 1.91
N ILE A 10 7.30 -4.07 1.76
CA ILE A 10 7.31 -3.08 2.83
C ILE A 10 5.88 -2.69 3.23
N CYS A 11 5.04 -2.35 2.24
CA CYS A 11 3.65 -1.96 2.52
C CYS A 11 2.82 -3.11 3.11
N HIS A 12 3.01 -4.34 2.60
CA HIS A 12 2.29 -5.49 3.10
C HIS A 12 2.70 -5.87 4.52
N ASN A 13 4.01 -5.85 4.82
CA ASN A 13 4.50 -6.07 6.18
C ASN A 13 3.98 -4.99 7.15
N LEU A 14 3.87 -3.73 6.70
CA LEU A 14 3.30 -2.66 7.51
C LEU A 14 1.81 -2.91 7.80
N TYR A 15 1.05 -3.36 6.81
CA TYR A 15 -0.34 -3.78 7.02
C TYR A 15 -0.45 -4.90 8.06
N ASP A 16 0.39 -5.94 7.93
CA ASP A 16 0.37 -7.08 8.87
C ASP A 16 0.66 -6.63 10.31
N LEU A 17 1.64 -5.74 10.49
CA LEU A 17 1.98 -5.17 11.80
C LEU A 17 0.85 -4.30 12.36
N LEU A 18 0.21 -3.48 11.53
CA LEU A 18 -0.94 -2.68 11.94
C LEU A 18 -2.11 -3.56 12.39
N MET A 19 -2.37 -4.66 11.68
CA MET A 19 -3.42 -5.60 12.05
C MET A 19 -3.08 -6.39 13.31
N ALA A 20 -1.82 -6.79 13.48
CA ALA A 20 -1.35 -7.48 14.68
C ALA A 20 -1.49 -6.62 15.95
N HIS A 21 -1.27 -5.30 15.84
CA HIS A 21 -1.31 -4.37 16.97
C HIS A 21 -2.53 -3.44 16.97
N LYS A 22 -3.58 -3.75 16.21
CA LYS A 22 -4.73 -2.84 16.00
C LYS A 22 -5.41 -2.39 17.28
N GLU A 23 -5.49 -3.28 18.28
CA GLU A 23 -6.15 -3.02 19.56
C GLU A 23 -5.32 -2.09 20.44
N GLU A 24 -4.01 -2.32 20.52
CA GLU A 24 -3.06 -1.46 21.24
C GLU A 24 -3.01 -0.05 20.61
N LEU A 25 -2.96 0.02 19.28
CA LEU A 25 -2.96 1.29 18.54
C LEU A 25 -4.28 2.05 18.73
N ALA A 26 -5.42 1.36 18.71
CA ALA A 26 -6.71 1.98 18.96
C ALA A 26 -6.85 2.50 20.40
N GLN A 27 -6.27 1.79 21.38
CA GLN A 27 -6.19 2.28 22.76
C GLN A 27 -5.33 3.53 22.85
N LEU A 28 -4.17 3.57 22.18
CA LEU A 28 -3.33 4.75 22.13
C LEU A 28 -4.06 5.96 21.55
N ILE A 29 -4.74 5.79 20.41
CA ILE A 29 -5.55 6.86 19.79
C ILE A 29 -6.64 7.36 20.74
N THR A 30 -7.31 6.45 21.45
CA THR A 30 -8.31 6.81 22.47
C THR A 30 -7.69 7.59 23.63
N LEU A 31 -6.51 7.20 24.10
CA LEU A 31 -5.80 7.90 25.18
C LEU A 31 -5.34 9.31 24.75
N GLU A 32 -4.88 9.46 23.51
CA GLU A 32 -4.36 10.73 23.00
C GLU A 32 -5.45 11.71 22.57
N GLN A 33 -6.52 11.22 21.92
CA GLN A 33 -7.56 12.07 21.33
C GLN A 33 -8.89 12.05 22.09
N GLY A 34 -9.06 11.14 23.05
CA GLY A 34 -10.29 11.02 23.87
C GLY A 34 -11.50 10.40 23.14
N LYS A 35 -11.34 9.96 21.89
CA LYS A 35 -12.42 9.34 21.11
C LYS A 35 -12.71 7.90 21.59
N PRO A 36 -13.96 7.40 21.48
CA PRO A 36 -14.29 6.04 21.89
C PRO A 36 -13.43 4.97 21.18
N LEU A 37 -13.06 3.90 21.89
CA LEU A 37 -12.23 2.81 21.35
C LEU A 37 -12.76 2.24 20.03
N LYS A 38 -14.09 2.14 19.89
CA LYS A 38 -14.73 1.66 18.66
C LYS A 38 -14.45 2.56 17.46
N GLU A 39 -14.38 3.87 17.67
CA GLU A 39 -14.05 4.84 16.62
C GLU A 39 -12.57 4.74 16.26
N SER A 40 -11.69 4.68 17.26
CA SER A 40 -10.24 4.46 17.06
C SER A 40 -9.94 3.16 16.31
N LEU A 41 -10.67 2.08 16.59
CA LEU A 41 -10.56 0.82 15.84
C LEU A 41 -11.00 1.00 14.39
N GLY A 42 -12.07 1.76 14.15
CA GLY A 42 -12.52 2.10 12.80
C GLY A 42 -11.46 2.85 12.02
N GLU A 43 -10.78 3.81 12.65
CA GLU A 43 -9.69 4.58 12.05
C GLU A 43 -8.49 3.69 11.68
N ILE A 44 -8.02 2.84 12.59
CA ILE A 44 -6.91 1.91 12.29
C ILE A 44 -7.26 0.96 11.14
N ASN A 45 -8.47 0.37 11.16
CA ASN A 45 -8.91 -0.52 10.08
C ASN A 45 -8.99 0.21 8.74
N TYR A 46 -9.48 1.46 8.74
CA TYR A 46 -9.55 2.28 7.55
C TYR A 46 -8.16 2.62 7.01
N SER A 47 -7.24 3.08 7.87
CA SER A 47 -5.86 3.36 7.50
C SER A 47 -5.12 2.13 6.98
N ALA A 48 -5.32 0.96 7.60
CA ALA A 48 -4.73 -0.29 7.15
C ALA A 48 -5.24 -0.71 5.77
N GLY A 49 -6.54 -0.54 5.50
CA GLY A 49 -7.12 -0.82 4.18
C GLY A 49 -6.47 -0.01 3.05
N PHE A 50 -6.08 1.25 3.30
CA PHE A 50 -5.32 2.02 2.32
C PHE A 50 -3.93 1.44 2.05
N ILE A 51 -3.24 0.98 3.09
CA ILE A 51 -1.89 0.42 2.99
C ILE A 51 -1.94 -0.92 2.25
N GLU A 52 -2.94 -1.75 2.53
CA GLU A 52 -3.21 -2.99 1.79
C GLU A 52 -3.44 -2.70 0.31
N PHE A 53 -4.36 -1.77 -0.01
CA PHE A 53 -4.63 -1.35 -1.38
C PHE A 53 -3.37 -0.85 -2.09
N ALA A 54 -2.59 0.03 -1.44
CA ALA A 54 -1.34 0.56 -2.00
C ALA A 54 -0.29 -0.53 -2.24
N SER A 55 -0.22 -1.53 -1.35
CA SER A 55 0.68 -2.68 -1.52
C SER A 55 0.32 -3.48 -2.77
N GLU A 56 -0.98 -3.67 -3.03
CA GLU A 56 -1.47 -4.39 -4.18
C GLU A 56 -1.28 -3.59 -5.48
N GLU A 57 -1.50 -2.27 -5.44
CA GLU A 57 -1.20 -1.39 -6.57
C GLU A 57 0.29 -1.33 -6.91
N ALA A 58 1.17 -1.50 -5.91
CA ALA A 58 2.60 -1.61 -6.17
C ALA A 58 2.89 -2.79 -7.11
N LYS A 59 2.18 -3.92 -7.02
CA LYS A 59 2.32 -5.04 -7.98
C LYS A 59 1.80 -4.72 -9.38
N ARG A 60 0.90 -3.73 -9.51
CA ARG A 60 0.14 -3.41 -10.73
C ARG A 60 0.64 -2.20 -11.51
N ILE A 61 1.79 -1.61 -11.17
CA ILE A 61 2.38 -0.55 -12.01
C ILE A 61 2.65 -1.14 -13.39
N TYR A 62 1.75 -0.86 -14.34
CA TYR A 62 1.89 -1.09 -15.76
C TYR A 62 3.10 -0.30 -16.23
N GLY A 63 4.27 -0.92 -16.17
CA GLY A 63 5.38 -0.53 -17.01
C GLY A 63 4.99 -0.92 -18.43
N ASP A 64 4.50 0.05 -19.21
CA ASP A 64 4.45 -0.10 -20.66
C ASP A 64 5.88 -0.31 -21.15
N ILE A 65 6.29 -1.57 -21.28
CA ILE A 65 7.32 -1.97 -22.22
C ILE A 65 6.56 -2.67 -23.33
N ILE A 66 6.19 -1.92 -24.36
CA ILE A 66 5.82 -2.53 -25.65
C ILE A 66 7.08 -3.26 -26.11
N PRO A 67 7.10 -4.61 -26.19
CA PRO A 67 8.22 -5.28 -26.83
C PRO A 67 8.25 -4.78 -28.27
N ALA A 68 9.33 -4.11 -28.65
CA ALA A 68 9.52 -3.74 -30.03
C ALA A 68 9.58 -5.03 -30.86
N PRO A 69 8.80 -5.16 -31.95
CA PRO A 69 8.82 -6.35 -32.77
C PRO A 69 10.20 -6.62 -33.41
N GLN A 70 11.13 -5.65 -33.35
CA GLN A 70 12.53 -5.77 -33.72
C GLN A 70 13.44 -5.05 -32.71
N SER A 71 14.61 -5.63 -32.43
CA SER A 71 15.57 -5.25 -31.40
C SER A 71 16.21 -3.84 -31.53
N ASP A 72 15.84 -3.05 -32.54
CA ASP A 72 16.46 -1.74 -32.83
C ASP A 72 15.57 -0.51 -32.60
N ARG A 73 14.31 -0.66 -32.17
CA ARG A 73 13.40 0.50 -31.93
C ARG A 73 12.84 0.52 -30.52
N ARG A 74 12.66 1.72 -29.97
CA ARG A 74 11.93 1.95 -28.72
C ARG A 74 10.66 2.74 -29.05
N LEU A 75 9.50 2.21 -28.70
CA LEU A 75 8.23 2.90 -28.79
C LEU A 75 7.89 3.44 -27.41
N PHE A 76 7.57 4.73 -27.32
CA PHE A 76 7.09 5.39 -26.11
C PHE A 76 5.65 5.83 -26.33
N VAL A 77 4.79 5.61 -25.33
CA VAL A 77 3.42 6.11 -25.31
C VAL A 77 3.34 7.20 -24.25
N LEU A 78 2.99 8.40 -24.67
CA LEU A 78 2.56 9.48 -23.77
C LEU A 78 1.06 9.30 -23.54
N LYS A 79 0.65 9.06 -22.29
CA LYS A 79 -0.75 9.20 -21.88
C LYS A 79 -1.02 10.67 -21.58
N GLN A 80 -2.07 11.24 -22.19
CA GLN A 80 -2.68 12.50 -21.78
C GLN A 80 -3.76 12.25 -20.74
#